data_AF-A0A6A1QL67-F1
#
_entry.id   AF-A0A6A1QL67-F1
#
_cell.length_a   1.000
_cell.length_b   1.000
_cell.length_c   1.000
_cell.angle_alpha   90.00
_cell.angle_beta   90.00
_cell.angle_gamma   90.00
#
_symmetry.space_group_name_H-M   'P 1'
#
loop_
_entity.id
_entity.type
_entity.pdbx_description
1 polymer ?
#
loop_
_entity_poly.entity_id
_entity_poly.type
_entity_poly.pdbx_seq_one_letter_code
_entity_poly.pdbx_strand_id
1 'polypeptide(L)'
;QPPGLLKGPWSSGCHPAMAPKKKAGKGPKEPELPGPLPRTCLRYQQKWDELAVREKLFRQEFEQLANNKKEIVAFLKHTLNQRVDEITDLNEQLQSLQLAKEMEKDAFEAQLAQVRHEFQETKDQLTTENIILGGKLAALEEFRLQKEELMEKFMLLEDQLRKQENEYKDYVHNLEKKSVLDKDSQMWDTTKRAIVENNTVTLQLAKISRQGMQLLQENEQLRGNQDNLCKQLELLENSQKVMARHSRGHKKIILMLTEKCREQQQGRAEAKQLRLLLSQLEQSLMHLQKDHQALRSQREQLNLQLERQQAEGQRLQQELAEEQKVRASLETALAQATSFLQDIVQMQPDEEDGDFDVVFQLQRNEMLKHLLVMLSSAMALSRQMAVSPRQESQSCGPPKERVTPYQLGGLGLVPRRIHIPPNPEDLRLLSHTTRVGNLWAHSSPEIHTSGSPKRFKKFSLPEVSLLSK
;
A
#
# COMPACT_ATOMS: atom_id res chain seq x y z
N GLN A 1 -4.35 16.31 34.05
CA GLN A 1 -4.95 17.06 35.17
C GLN A 1 -6.46 16.95 35.05
N PRO A 2 -7.16 16.33 36.01
CA PRO A 2 -8.61 16.47 36.10
C PRO A 2 -8.97 17.67 36.98
N PRO A 3 -10.16 18.26 36.77
CA PRO A 3 -11.00 18.66 37.90
C PRO A 3 -12.41 18.06 37.70
N GLY A 4 -13.18 17.68 38.73
CA GLY A 4 -13.14 18.09 40.11
C GLY A 4 -14.37 18.94 40.45
N LEU A 5 -15.49 18.24 40.77
CA LEU A 5 -16.55 18.60 41.74
C LEU A 5 -17.44 19.85 41.50
N LEU A 6 -18.77 19.68 41.63
CA LEU A 6 -19.61 20.23 42.73
C LEU A 6 -21.13 19.89 42.59
N LYS A 7 -21.68 19.30 43.68
CA LYS A 7 -22.99 19.48 44.40
C LYS A 7 -24.30 19.71 43.59
N GLY A 8 -25.47 19.17 43.94
CA GLY A 8 -26.00 18.62 45.21
C GLY A 8 -27.45 18.07 45.10
N PRO A 9 -28.13 17.76 46.24
CA PRO A 9 -29.22 16.76 46.33
C PRO A 9 -30.58 17.27 46.88
N TRP A 10 -31.71 16.66 46.46
CA TRP A 10 -33.07 16.69 47.08
C TRP A 10 -33.75 15.34 46.74
N SER A 11 -34.05 14.38 47.62
CA SER A 11 -34.99 14.30 48.76
C SER A 11 -36.48 14.14 48.39
N SER A 12 -36.97 12.89 48.33
CA SER A 12 -38.32 12.39 48.76
C SER A 12 -38.41 10.90 48.35
N GLY A 13 -38.59 9.88 49.18
CA GLY A 13 -39.35 9.75 50.42
C GLY A 13 -40.61 8.93 50.13
N CYS A 14 -40.61 7.61 50.39
CA CYS A 14 -41.80 6.81 50.74
C CYS A 14 -41.40 5.38 51.19
N HIS A 15 -41.83 5.02 52.40
CA HIS A 15 -41.60 3.78 53.14
C HIS A 15 -42.50 2.60 52.70
N PRO A 16 -42.20 1.36 53.13
CA PRO A 16 -43.00 0.15 52.86
C PRO A 16 -44.10 -0.04 53.93
N ALA A 17 -45.26 -0.58 53.55
CA ALA A 17 -46.33 -0.89 54.51
C ALA A 17 -47.07 -2.20 54.20
N MET A 18 -46.87 -3.16 55.10
CA MET A 18 -47.79 -4.14 55.69
C MET A 18 -48.89 -4.84 54.85
N ALA A 19 -48.80 -6.17 54.88
CA ALA A 19 -49.92 -7.10 54.76
C ALA A 19 -50.95 -6.96 55.90
N PRO A 20 -52.19 -7.45 55.70
CA PRO A 20 -52.94 -8.06 56.79
C PRO A 20 -53.45 -9.48 56.46
N LYS A 21 -53.41 -10.34 57.48
CA LYS A 21 -54.13 -11.63 57.57
C LYS A 21 -55.56 -11.41 58.11
N LYS A 22 -56.53 -12.19 57.61
CA LYS A 22 -57.73 -12.76 58.28
C LYS A 22 -58.60 -13.43 57.19
N LYS A 23 -59.39 -14.48 57.38
CA LYS A 23 -59.57 -15.55 58.38
C LYS A 23 -60.57 -16.53 57.72
N ALA A 24 -60.51 -17.81 58.08
CA ALA A 24 -61.39 -18.86 57.57
C ALA A 24 -62.88 -18.64 57.86
N GLY A 25 -63.75 -19.13 56.95
CA GLY A 25 -65.19 -19.22 57.12
C GLY A 25 -65.85 -20.13 56.07
N LYS A 26 -66.23 -21.34 56.53
CA LYS A 26 -67.21 -22.34 56.04
C LYS A 26 -67.85 -22.19 54.63
N GLY A 27 -67.80 -23.27 53.86
CA GLY A 27 -68.63 -23.49 52.66
C GLY A 27 -70.13 -23.47 52.95
N PRO A 28 -70.99 -23.51 51.92
CA PRO A 28 -71.18 -24.81 51.24
C PRO A 28 -71.56 -24.75 49.73
N LYS A 29 -71.60 -25.94 49.12
CA LYS A 29 -72.44 -26.40 48.00
C LYS A 29 -72.05 -25.99 46.57
N GLU A 30 -71.64 -27.02 45.82
CA GLU A 30 -72.01 -27.21 44.41
C GLU A 30 -73.47 -26.77 44.16
N PRO A 31 -73.72 -25.92 43.16
CA PRO A 31 -74.96 -25.97 42.42
C PRO A 31 -74.76 -26.88 41.20
N GLU A 32 -75.55 -27.94 41.19
CA GLU A 32 -75.85 -28.72 39.99
C GLU A 32 -76.20 -27.81 38.80
N LEU A 33 -75.89 -28.32 37.60
CA LEU A 33 -76.38 -27.90 36.29
C LEU A 33 -77.70 -27.11 36.35
N PRO A 34 -77.76 -25.87 35.83
CA PRO A 34 -79.05 -25.22 35.64
C PRO A 34 -79.71 -25.80 34.38
N GLY A 35 -80.93 -26.33 34.54
CA GLY A 35 -81.87 -26.53 33.44
C GLY A 35 -82.14 -25.23 32.65
N PRO A 36 -82.78 -25.32 31.47
CA PRO A 36 -82.73 -24.28 30.45
C PRO A 36 -83.23 -22.91 30.95
N LEU A 37 -82.34 -21.92 30.90
CA LEU A 37 -82.60 -20.51 31.18
C LEU A 37 -83.83 -20.01 30.39
N PRO A 38 -84.72 -19.17 30.97
CA PRO A 38 -85.86 -18.60 30.26
C PRO A 38 -85.41 -17.88 28.97
N ARG A 39 -86.16 -18.00 27.87
CA ARG A 39 -85.77 -17.48 26.53
C ARG A 39 -85.39 -15.99 26.49
N THR A 40 -85.85 -15.18 27.45
CA THR A 40 -85.44 -13.79 27.64
C THR A 40 -84.05 -13.66 28.26
N CYS A 41 -83.72 -14.48 29.26
CA CYS A 41 -82.41 -14.52 29.91
C CYS A 41 -81.32 -15.01 28.95
N LEU A 42 -81.62 -16.01 28.10
CA LEU A 42 -80.70 -16.47 27.03
C LEU A 42 -80.38 -15.38 26.00
N ARG A 43 -81.35 -14.52 25.67
CA ARG A 43 -81.13 -13.39 24.74
C ARG A 43 -80.24 -12.29 25.34
N TYR A 44 -80.40 -12.01 26.64
CA TYR A 44 -79.48 -11.10 27.33
C TYR A 44 -78.10 -11.71 27.50
N GLN A 45 -78.00 -13.01 27.77
CA GLN A 45 -76.73 -13.74 27.82
C GLN A 45 -75.99 -13.68 26.48
N GLN A 46 -76.67 -14.00 25.37
CA GLN A 46 -76.09 -13.91 24.03
C GLN A 46 -75.63 -12.48 23.69
N LYS A 47 -76.42 -11.44 24.03
CA LYS A 47 -76.00 -10.06 23.85
C LYS A 47 -74.80 -9.69 24.72
N TRP A 48 -74.74 -10.17 25.95
CA TRP A 48 -73.59 -9.99 26.84
C TRP A 48 -72.34 -10.67 26.29
N ASP A 49 -72.47 -11.90 25.80
CA ASP A 49 -71.39 -12.66 25.16
C ASP A 49 -70.91 -11.96 23.88
N GLU A 50 -71.82 -11.49 23.03
CA GLU A 50 -71.50 -10.69 21.83
C GLU A 50 -70.78 -9.37 22.18
N LEU A 51 -71.25 -8.65 23.21
CA LEU A 51 -70.61 -7.42 23.67
C LEU A 51 -69.24 -7.69 24.28
N ALA A 52 -69.08 -8.78 25.03
CA ALA A 52 -67.79 -9.18 25.61
C ALA A 52 -66.79 -9.60 24.52
N VAL A 53 -67.24 -10.27 23.46
CA VAL A 53 -66.40 -10.58 22.29
C VAL A 53 -66.01 -9.30 21.55
N ARG A 54 -66.94 -8.37 21.33
CA ARG A 54 -66.64 -7.05 20.73
C ARG A 54 -65.67 -6.24 21.57
N GLU A 55 -65.84 -6.19 22.89
CA GLU A 55 -64.92 -5.50 23.80
C GLU A 55 -63.51 -6.11 23.73
N LYS A 56 -63.40 -7.44 23.71
CA LYS A 56 -62.11 -8.13 23.53
C LYS A 56 -61.47 -7.82 22.19
N LEU A 57 -62.24 -7.82 21.09
CA LEU A 57 -61.76 -7.43 19.76
C LEU A 57 -61.25 -5.99 19.74
N PHE A 58 -62.02 -5.03 20.26
CA PHE A 58 -61.57 -3.64 20.36
C PHE A 58 -60.32 -3.50 21.21
N ARG A 59 -60.21 -4.21 22.35
CA ARG A 59 -58.97 -4.19 23.15
C ARG A 59 -57.77 -4.72 22.36
N GLN A 60 -57.95 -5.82 21.61
CA GLN A 60 -56.89 -6.36 20.76
C GLN A 60 -56.49 -5.38 19.66
N GLU A 61 -57.45 -4.72 19.00
CA GLU A 61 -57.17 -3.69 18.00
C GLU A 61 -56.44 -2.47 18.59
N PHE A 62 -56.86 -2.00 19.77
CA PHE A 62 -56.16 -0.92 20.49
C PHE A 62 -54.74 -1.32 20.89
N GLU A 63 -54.54 -2.56 21.32
CA GLU A 63 -53.23 -3.09 21.70
C GLU A 63 -52.31 -3.25 20.49
N GLN A 64 -52.85 -3.74 19.36
CA GLN A 64 -52.14 -3.75 18.08
C GLN A 64 -51.77 -2.34 17.62
N LEU A 65 -52.70 -1.38 17.67
CA LEU A 65 -52.43 0.01 17.31
C LEU A 65 -51.35 0.63 18.22
N ALA A 66 -51.40 0.33 19.52
CA ALA A 66 -50.38 0.78 20.47
C ALA A 66 -49.01 0.16 20.18
N ASN A 67 -48.96 -1.11 19.77
CA ASN A 67 -47.74 -1.79 19.37
C ASN A 67 -47.18 -1.22 18.06
N ASN A 68 -48.02 -1.06 17.04
CA ASN A 68 -47.65 -0.43 15.77
C ASN A 68 -47.12 0.99 16.00
N LYS A 69 -47.76 1.79 16.86
CA LYS A 69 -47.26 3.12 17.25
C LYS A 69 -45.89 3.04 17.90
N LYS A 70 -45.66 2.09 18.82
CA LYS A 70 -44.35 1.90 19.47
C LYS A 70 -43.29 1.51 18.46
N GLU A 71 -43.59 0.60 17.53
CA GLU A 71 -42.67 0.15 16.47
C GLU A 71 -42.32 1.28 15.51
N ILE A 72 -43.32 2.04 15.03
CA ILE A 72 -43.10 3.21 14.17
C ILE A 72 -42.23 4.24 14.91
N VAL A 73 -42.54 4.54 16.18
CA VAL A 73 -41.73 5.47 16.99
C VAL A 73 -40.32 4.94 17.19
N ALA A 74 -40.12 3.64 17.43
CA ALA A 74 -38.82 3.04 17.60
C ALA A 74 -37.99 3.11 16.31
N PHE A 75 -38.61 2.79 15.16
CA PHE A 75 -37.99 2.91 13.85
C PHE A 75 -37.59 4.36 13.55
N LEU A 76 -38.52 5.31 13.70
CA LEU A 76 -38.24 6.73 13.46
C LEU A 76 -37.14 7.27 14.41
N LYS A 77 -37.13 6.85 15.68
CA LYS A 77 -36.05 7.19 16.61
C LYS A 77 -34.71 6.60 16.18
N HIS A 78 -34.69 5.34 15.77
CA HIS A 78 -33.46 4.69 15.32
C HIS A 78 -32.91 5.37 14.06
N THR A 79 -33.75 5.62 13.06
CA THR A 79 -33.35 6.32 11.84
C THR A 79 -32.92 7.76 12.14
N LEU A 80 -33.61 8.48 13.03
CA LEU A 80 -33.22 9.83 13.42
C LEU A 80 -31.84 9.83 14.10
N ASN A 81 -31.62 8.93 15.05
CA ASN A 81 -30.33 8.82 15.74
C ASN A 81 -29.22 8.46 14.76
N GLN A 82 -29.45 7.52 13.84
CA GLN A 82 -28.48 7.18 12.79
C GLN A 82 -28.11 8.41 11.94
N ARG A 83 -29.08 9.25 11.58
CA ARG A 83 -28.81 10.51 10.86
C ARG A 83 -28.08 11.54 11.72
N VAL A 84 -28.36 11.61 13.01
CA VAL A 84 -27.64 12.48 13.95
C VAL A 84 -26.19 12.04 14.07
N ASP A 85 -25.94 10.74 14.24
CA ASP A 85 -24.59 10.17 14.33
C ASP A 85 -23.80 10.42 13.03
N GLU A 86 -24.44 10.23 11.87
CA GLU A 86 -23.84 10.52 10.56
C GLU A 86 -23.52 12.03 10.41
N ILE A 87 -24.39 12.91 10.90
CA ILE A 87 -24.13 14.37 10.92
C ILE A 87 -22.96 14.70 11.85
N THR A 88 -22.87 14.06 13.02
CA THR A 88 -21.75 14.30 13.94
C THR A 88 -20.42 13.83 13.34
N ASP A 89 -20.39 12.65 12.73
CA ASP A 89 -19.18 12.11 12.08
C ASP A 89 -18.72 13.01 10.93
N LEU A 90 -19.65 13.46 10.08
CA LEU A 90 -19.34 14.38 8.99
C LEU A 90 -18.87 15.75 9.50
N ASN A 91 -19.43 16.23 10.62
CA ASN A 91 -19.02 17.49 11.23
C ASN A 91 -17.63 17.39 11.85
N GLU A 92 -17.29 16.27 12.50
CA GLU A 92 -15.93 16.01 13.02
C GLU A 92 -14.90 15.93 11.89
N GLN A 93 -15.24 15.22 10.80
CA GLN A 93 -14.39 15.17 9.60
C GLN A 93 -14.18 16.57 9.01
N LEU A 94 -15.24 17.37 8.88
CA LEU A 94 -15.16 18.74 8.39
C LEU A 94 -14.23 19.59 9.26
N GLN A 95 -14.37 19.52 10.58
CA GLN A 95 -13.51 20.25 11.52
C GLN A 95 -12.05 19.82 11.42
N SER A 96 -11.79 18.52 11.32
CA SER A 96 -10.43 17.99 11.15
C SER A 96 -9.78 18.46 9.85
N LEU A 97 -10.54 18.48 8.75
CA LEU A 97 -10.07 18.96 7.45
C LEU A 97 -9.81 20.47 7.49
N GLN A 98 -10.66 21.22 8.20
CA GLN A 98 -10.53 22.65 8.36
C GLN A 98 -9.27 23.01 9.18
N LEU A 99 -9.02 22.29 10.27
CA LEU A 99 -7.79 22.40 11.04
C LEU A 99 -6.55 22.05 10.20
N ALA A 100 -6.60 20.96 9.43
CA ALA A 100 -5.50 20.56 8.55
C ALA A 100 -5.19 21.64 7.51
N LYS A 101 -6.23 22.23 6.90
CA LYS A 101 -6.10 23.35 5.95
C LYS A 101 -5.49 24.59 6.62
N GLU A 102 -5.89 24.91 7.84
CA GLU A 102 -5.31 26.03 8.60
C GLU A 102 -3.83 25.78 8.92
N MET A 103 -3.47 24.57 9.34
CA MET A 103 -2.08 24.20 9.59
C MET A 103 -1.22 24.26 8.32
N GLU A 104 -1.73 23.82 7.17
CA GLU A 104 -1.04 23.94 5.88
C GLU A 104 -0.86 25.41 5.49
N LYS A 105 -1.90 26.23 5.67
CA LYS A 105 -1.83 27.68 5.42
C LYS A 105 -0.75 28.33 6.30
N ASP A 106 -0.75 28.04 7.60
CA ASP A 106 0.24 28.59 8.54
C ASP A 106 1.67 28.13 8.18
N ALA A 107 1.84 26.89 7.74
CA ALA A 107 3.12 26.37 7.27
C ALA A 107 3.61 27.10 6.01
N PHE A 108 2.73 27.37 5.04
CA PHE A 108 3.07 28.15 3.85
C PHE A 108 3.36 29.62 4.17
N GLU A 109 2.60 30.23 5.08
CA GLU A 109 2.87 31.60 5.56
C GLU A 109 4.23 31.69 6.25
N ALA A 110 4.59 30.69 7.07
CA ALA A 110 5.90 30.61 7.72
C ALA A 110 7.04 30.45 6.71
N GLN A 111 6.89 29.58 5.69
CA GLN A 111 7.88 29.45 4.61
C GLN A 111 8.04 30.75 3.82
N LEU A 112 6.93 31.43 3.50
CA LEU A 112 6.98 32.70 2.80
C LEU A 112 7.66 33.79 3.64
N ALA A 113 7.40 33.82 4.95
CA ALA A 113 8.05 34.73 5.88
C ALA A 113 9.55 34.46 5.98
N GLN A 114 9.96 33.19 6.03
CA GLN A 114 11.37 32.80 6.05
C GLN A 114 12.10 33.25 4.78
N VAL A 115 11.57 32.94 3.60
CA VAL A 115 12.20 33.35 2.33
C VAL A 115 12.29 34.87 2.22
N ARG A 116 11.27 35.61 2.67
CA ARG A 116 11.31 37.08 2.72
C ARG A 116 12.40 37.58 3.65
N HIS A 117 12.58 36.96 4.81
CA HIS A 117 13.62 37.32 5.76
C HIS A 117 15.02 37.07 5.17
N GLU A 118 15.27 35.88 4.62
CA GLU A 118 16.55 35.53 3.98
C GLU A 118 16.88 36.47 2.82
N PHE A 119 15.88 36.82 2.00
CA PHE A 119 16.07 37.80 0.92
C PHE A 119 16.38 39.20 1.46
N GLN A 120 15.73 39.61 2.53
CA GLN A 120 16.00 40.91 3.15
C GLN A 120 17.40 40.95 3.78
N GLU A 121 17.85 39.88 4.45
CA GLU A 121 19.21 39.77 4.98
C GLU A 121 20.28 39.84 3.87
N THR A 122 20.10 39.10 2.78
CA THR A 122 21.03 39.13 1.65
C THR A 122 21.07 40.50 0.97
N LYS A 123 19.91 41.17 0.85
CA LYS A 123 19.83 42.55 0.38
C LYS A 123 20.60 43.50 1.30
N ASP A 124 20.43 43.38 2.61
CA ASP A 124 21.09 44.24 3.58
C ASP A 124 22.61 44.00 3.57
N GLN A 125 23.06 42.74 3.47
CA GLN A 125 24.47 42.39 3.28
C GLN A 125 25.06 43.06 2.04
N LEU A 126 24.44 42.89 0.86
CA LEU A 126 24.90 43.52 -0.38
C LEU A 126 24.88 45.06 -0.30
N THR A 127 23.92 45.63 0.44
CA THR A 127 23.86 47.08 0.67
C THR A 127 25.05 47.54 1.51
N THR A 128 25.40 46.80 2.57
CA THR A 128 26.59 47.12 3.39
C THR A 128 27.89 46.95 2.61
N GLU A 129 28.02 45.92 1.77
CA GLU A 129 29.18 45.72 0.91
C GLU A 129 29.33 46.87 -0.09
N ASN A 130 28.25 47.32 -0.73
CA ASN A 130 28.27 48.48 -1.62
C ASN A 130 28.70 49.75 -0.91
N ILE A 131 28.24 49.98 0.33
CA ILE A 131 28.68 51.14 1.13
C ILE A 131 30.19 51.06 1.40
N ILE A 132 30.70 49.88 1.80
CA ILE A 132 32.14 49.67 2.06
C ILE A 132 32.97 49.87 0.78
N LEU A 133 32.51 49.33 -0.34
CA LEU A 133 33.16 49.50 -1.64
C LEU A 133 33.17 50.97 -2.08
N GLY A 134 32.06 51.69 -1.86
CA GLY A 134 31.98 53.14 -2.07
C GLY A 134 33.00 53.90 -1.23
N GLY A 135 33.17 53.54 0.04
CA GLY A 135 34.20 54.12 0.91
C GLY A 135 35.63 53.83 0.43
N LYS A 136 35.91 52.59 -0.02
CA LYS A 136 37.22 52.23 -0.61
C LYS A 136 37.49 52.98 -1.90
N LEU A 137 36.48 53.18 -2.74
CA LEU A 137 36.60 53.94 -3.99
C LEU A 137 36.95 55.41 -3.69
N ALA A 138 36.25 56.04 -2.75
CA ALA A 138 36.54 57.42 -2.34
C ALA A 138 37.98 57.59 -1.82
N ALA A 139 38.47 56.66 -0.99
CA ALA A 139 39.85 56.68 -0.50
C ALA A 139 40.87 56.51 -1.65
N LEU A 140 40.55 55.69 -2.65
CA LEU A 140 41.39 55.50 -3.83
C LEU A 140 41.42 56.76 -4.71
N GLU A 141 40.30 57.44 -4.86
CA GLU A 141 40.21 58.74 -5.57
C GLU A 141 41.03 59.82 -4.86
N GLU A 142 40.98 59.87 -3.53
CA GLU A 142 41.80 60.79 -2.73
C GLU A 142 43.30 60.50 -2.89
N PHE A 143 43.71 59.23 -2.81
CA PHE A 143 45.10 58.84 -3.05
C PHE A 143 45.59 59.20 -4.46
N ARG A 144 44.72 59.00 -5.47
CA ARG A 144 45.01 59.37 -6.86
C ARG A 144 45.26 60.88 -6.97
N LEU A 145 44.42 61.70 -6.33
CA LEU A 145 44.57 63.16 -6.32
C LEU A 145 45.87 63.60 -5.62
N GLN A 146 46.18 63.01 -4.45
CA GLN A 146 47.42 63.28 -3.72
C GLN A 146 48.67 62.96 -4.55
N LYS A 147 48.64 61.86 -5.31
CA LYS A 147 49.72 61.48 -6.21
C LYS A 147 49.92 62.52 -7.32
N GLU A 148 48.84 63.04 -7.91
CA GLU A 148 48.92 64.06 -8.95
C GLU A 148 49.53 65.36 -8.40
N GLU A 149 49.06 65.83 -7.25
CA GLU A 149 49.60 67.03 -6.60
C GLU A 149 51.09 66.88 -6.26
N LEU A 150 51.50 65.69 -5.79
CA LEU A 150 52.90 65.40 -5.50
C LEU A 150 53.75 65.40 -6.78
N MET A 151 53.23 64.81 -7.86
CA MET A 151 53.90 64.79 -9.16
C MET A 151 54.11 66.20 -9.72
N GLU A 152 53.12 67.08 -9.59
CA GLU A 152 53.25 68.49 -9.95
C GLU A 152 54.36 69.20 -9.15
N LYS A 153 54.41 68.97 -7.83
CA LYS A 153 55.49 69.50 -6.97
C LYS A 153 56.87 69.00 -7.39
N PHE A 154 56.99 67.71 -7.73
CA PHE A 154 58.25 67.15 -8.22
C PHE A 154 58.68 67.79 -9.54
N MET A 155 57.77 67.95 -10.51
CA MET A 155 58.10 68.62 -11.78
C MET A 155 58.58 70.05 -11.57
N LEU A 156 57.97 70.79 -10.62
CA LEU A 156 58.40 72.14 -10.29
C LEU A 156 59.82 72.18 -9.70
N LEU A 157 60.13 71.27 -8.77
CA LEU A 157 61.45 71.20 -8.14
C LEU A 157 62.53 70.75 -9.13
N GLU A 158 62.23 69.79 -10.00
CA GLU A 158 63.14 69.37 -11.07
C GLU A 158 63.46 70.53 -12.03
N ASP A 159 62.46 71.34 -12.38
CA ASP A 159 62.66 72.50 -13.24
C ASP A 159 63.54 73.57 -12.57
N GLN A 160 63.35 73.80 -11.27
CA GLN A 160 64.21 74.69 -10.48
C GLN A 160 65.65 74.20 -10.42
N LEU A 161 65.86 72.90 -10.15
CA LEU A 161 67.20 72.29 -10.14
C LEU A 161 67.90 72.41 -11.50
N ARG A 162 67.18 72.15 -12.60
CA ARG A 162 67.72 72.32 -13.95
C ARG A 162 68.16 73.76 -14.23
N LYS A 163 67.39 74.76 -13.78
CA LYS A 163 67.77 76.18 -13.91
C LYS A 163 69.05 76.49 -13.14
N GLN A 164 69.13 76.08 -11.88
CA GLN A 164 70.33 76.28 -11.07
C GLN A 164 71.56 75.58 -11.68
N GLU A 165 71.41 74.35 -12.15
CA GLU A 165 72.51 73.61 -12.79
C GLU A 165 73.07 74.35 -14.01
N ASN A 166 72.19 74.90 -14.85
CA ASN A 166 72.59 75.68 -16.01
C ASN A 166 73.31 76.99 -15.61
N GLU A 167 72.77 77.71 -14.62
CA GLU A 167 73.42 78.91 -14.07
C GLU A 167 74.83 78.62 -13.52
N TYR A 168 75.00 77.50 -12.81
CA TYR A 168 76.31 77.09 -12.31
C TYR A 168 77.28 76.69 -13.43
N LYS A 169 76.81 75.98 -14.46
CA LYS A 169 77.63 75.62 -15.63
C LYS A 169 78.18 76.87 -16.32
N ASP A 170 77.34 77.89 -16.50
CA ASP A 170 77.75 79.16 -17.11
C ASP A 170 78.77 79.91 -16.24
N TYR A 171 78.60 79.89 -14.92
CA TYR A 171 79.55 80.47 -13.98
C TYR A 171 80.94 79.79 -14.03
N VAL A 172 80.96 78.45 -14.01
CA VAL A 172 82.20 77.66 -14.08
C VAL A 172 82.94 77.92 -15.40
N HIS A 173 82.24 77.91 -16.54
CA HIS A 173 82.86 78.18 -17.85
C HIS A 173 83.54 79.57 -17.90
N ASN A 174 82.94 80.58 -17.26
CA ASN A 174 83.53 81.92 -17.17
C ASN A 174 84.76 81.98 -16.26
N LEU A 175 84.77 81.21 -15.17
CA LEU A 175 85.94 81.10 -14.29
C LEU A 175 87.08 80.30 -14.92
N GLU A 176 86.77 79.21 -15.62
CA GLU A 176 87.75 78.42 -16.37
C GLU A 176 88.43 79.26 -17.45
N LYS A 177 87.65 80.06 -18.20
CA LYS A 177 88.18 81.03 -19.17
C LYS A 177 89.14 82.05 -18.55
N LYS A 178 88.96 82.39 -17.27
CA LYS A 178 89.81 83.33 -16.53
C LYS A 178 91.04 82.66 -15.92
N SER A 179 90.94 81.40 -15.51
CA SER A 179 92.01 80.65 -14.85
C SER A 179 93.06 80.07 -15.82
N VAL A 180 92.69 79.79 -17.07
CA VAL A 180 93.59 79.21 -18.08
C VAL A 180 94.72 80.19 -18.50
N LEU A 181 94.57 81.49 -18.23
CA LEU A 181 95.59 82.51 -18.55
C LEU A 181 96.79 82.54 -17.58
N ASP A 182 96.67 82.04 -16.35
CA ASP A 182 97.62 82.32 -15.26
C ASP A 182 98.48 81.13 -14.81
N LYS A 183 98.45 79.97 -15.49
CA LYS A 183 99.03 78.74 -14.91
C LYS A 183 99.67 77.71 -15.84
N ASP A 184 100.27 78.11 -16.97
CA ASP A 184 101.20 77.27 -17.74
C ASP A 184 102.63 77.52 -17.21
N SER A 185 103.39 76.57 -16.66
CA SER A 185 104.13 75.63 -17.52
C SER A 185 104.90 74.54 -16.74
N GLN A 186 104.86 74.43 -15.40
CA GLN A 186 105.64 73.36 -14.72
C GLN A 186 104.97 72.67 -13.52
N MET A 187 104.11 73.34 -12.74
CA MET A 187 103.10 72.61 -11.93
C MET A 187 102.08 71.89 -12.82
N TRP A 188 101.88 72.43 -14.02
CA TRP A 188 100.97 71.90 -15.04
C TRP A 188 101.26 70.43 -15.36
N ASP A 189 102.51 70.04 -15.59
CA ASP A 189 102.79 68.67 -16.05
C ASP A 189 102.62 67.59 -14.98
N THR A 190 102.92 67.91 -13.71
CA THR A 190 102.68 66.97 -12.59
C THR A 190 101.20 66.93 -12.20
N THR A 191 100.53 68.08 -12.16
CA THR A 191 99.08 68.17 -11.94
C THR A 191 98.31 67.50 -13.08
N LYS A 192 98.75 67.63 -14.34
CA LYS A 192 98.17 66.98 -15.52
C LYS A 192 98.27 65.46 -15.45
N ARG A 193 99.40 64.91 -15.03
CA ARG A 193 99.56 63.46 -14.88
C ARG A 193 98.64 62.89 -13.78
N ALA A 194 98.60 63.54 -12.61
CA ALA A 194 97.69 63.16 -11.54
C ALA A 194 96.20 63.27 -11.95
N ILE A 195 95.84 64.30 -12.73
CA ILE A 195 94.49 64.47 -13.27
C ILE A 195 94.14 63.36 -14.27
N VAL A 196 95.04 62.98 -15.19
CA VAL A 196 94.77 61.92 -16.18
C VAL A 196 94.59 60.55 -15.51
N GLU A 197 95.43 60.23 -14.51
CA GLU A 197 95.32 58.99 -13.74
C GLU A 197 94.03 58.97 -12.90
N ASN A 198 93.69 60.07 -12.22
CA ASN A 198 92.44 60.20 -11.46
C ASN A 198 91.20 60.14 -12.37
N ASN A 199 91.27 60.75 -13.56
CA ASN A 199 90.22 60.65 -14.58
C ASN A 199 90.05 59.21 -15.07
N THR A 200 91.14 58.48 -15.26
CA THR A 200 91.09 57.06 -15.66
C THR A 200 90.42 56.22 -14.56
N VAL A 201 90.79 56.43 -13.30
CA VAL A 201 90.14 55.76 -12.16
C VAL A 201 88.67 56.15 -12.03
N THR A 202 88.34 57.43 -12.20
CA THR A 202 86.95 57.93 -12.17
C THR A 202 86.10 57.30 -13.28
N LEU A 203 86.64 57.15 -14.49
CA LEU A 203 85.97 56.46 -15.60
C LEU A 203 85.75 54.97 -15.31
N GLN A 204 86.75 54.30 -14.72
CA GLN A 204 86.60 52.90 -14.30
C GLN A 204 85.56 52.77 -13.17
N LEU A 205 85.55 53.67 -12.20
CA LEU A 205 84.57 53.70 -11.12
C LEU A 205 83.15 53.95 -11.64
N ALA A 206 82.99 54.86 -12.60
CA ALA A 206 81.71 55.10 -13.27
C ALA A 206 81.23 53.86 -14.05
N LYS A 207 82.15 53.12 -14.70
CA LYS A 207 81.82 51.86 -15.38
C LYS A 207 81.40 50.77 -14.40
N ILE A 208 82.15 50.59 -13.30
CA ILE A 208 81.83 49.63 -12.24
C ILE A 208 80.50 49.98 -11.59
N SER A 209 80.25 51.26 -11.30
CA SER A 209 78.98 51.75 -10.74
C SER A 209 77.81 51.46 -11.67
N ARG A 210 77.97 51.67 -12.98
CA ARG A 210 76.95 51.31 -13.98
C ARG A 210 76.66 49.82 -14.01
N GLN A 211 77.69 48.97 -13.97
CA GLN A 211 77.53 47.51 -13.89
C GLN A 211 76.85 47.09 -12.58
N GLY A 212 77.20 47.70 -11.46
CA GLY A 212 76.55 47.46 -10.16
C GLY A 212 75.07 47.83 -10.18
N MET A 213 74.71 48.94 -10.83
CA MET A 213 73.31 49.36 -10.99
C MET A 213 72.50 48.39 -11.87
N GLN A 214 73.10 47.88 -12.95
CA GLN A 214 72.46 46.85 -13.80
C GLN A 214 72.20 45.56 -13.02
N LEU A 215 73.18 45.06 -12.27
CA LEU A 215 73.00 43.87 -11.44
C LEU A 215 71.95 44.05 -10.34
N LEU A 216 71.84 45.24 -9.74
CA LEU A 216 70.78 45.57 -8.78
C LEU A 216 69.40 45.53 -9.45
N GLN A 217 69.27 46.12 -10.64
CA GLN A 217 68.02 46.09 -11.41
C GLN A 217 67.62 44.66 -11.79
N GLU A 218 68.58 43.83 -12.23
CA GLU A 218 68.33 42.42 -12.52
C GLU A 218 67.90 41.64 -11.27
N ASN A 219 68.53 41.88 -10.11
CA ASN A 219 68.13 41.24 -8.85
C ASN A 219 66.72 41.64 -8.42
N GLU A 220 66.34 42.91 -8.59
CA GLU A 220 64.97 43.39 -8.28
C GLU A 220 63.94 42.69 -9.18
N GLN A 221 64.25 42.54 -10.48
CA GLN A 221 63.39 41.81 -11.42
C GLN A 221 63.28 40.32 -11.06
N LEU A 222 64.40 39.68 -10.71
CA LEU A 222 64.41 38.28 -10.26
C LEU A 222 63.59 38.09 -8.98
N ARG A 223 63.70 39.02 -8.03
CA ARG A 223 62.88 39.03 -6.80
C ARG A 223 61.39 39.16 -7.13
N GLY A 224 61.02 40.10 -8.02
CA GLY A 224 59.64 40.23 -8.48
C GLY A 224 59.10 38.98 -9.17
N ASN A 225 59.93 38.32 -9.98
CA ASN A 225 59.59 37.05 -10.62
C ASN A 225 59.41 35.91 -9.59
N GLN A 226 60.28 35.84 -8.59
CA GLN A 226 60.17 34.90 -7.49
C GLN A 226 58.87 35.10 -6.70
N ASP A 227 58.53 36.34 -6.35
CA ASP A 227 57.30 36.67 -5.63
C ASP A 227 56.05 36.27 -6.43
N ASN A 228 56.07 36.49 -7.76
CA ASN A 228 55.00 36.06 -8.65
C ASN A 228 54.86 34.54 -8.70
N LEU A 229 55.98 33.81 -8.76
CA LEU A 229 55.96 32.35 -8.75
C LEU A 229 55.45 31.81 -7.40
N CYS A 230 55.83 32.41 -6.28
CA CYS A 230 55.31 32.07 -4.96
C CYS A 230 53.78 32.24 -4.88
N LYS A 231 53.23 33.34 -5.41
CA LYS A 231 51.77 33.55 -5.49
C LYS A 231 51.08 32.49 -6.36
N GLN A 232 51.67 32.10 -7.49
CA GLN A 232 51.12 31.05 -8.35
C GLN A 232 51.11 29.68 -7.65
N LEU A 233 52.18 29.34 -6.92
CA LEU A 233 52.25 28.10 -6.15
C LEU A 233 51.19 28.06 -5.06
N GLU A 234 50.97 29.15 -4.34
CA GLU A 234 49.93 29.24 -3.31
C GLU A 234 48.51 29.04 -3.90
N LEU A 235 48.21 29.65 -5.05
CA LEU A 235 46.94 29.46 -5.74
C LEU A 235 46.73 28.00 -6.18
N LEU A 236 47.77 27.36 -6.72
CA LEU A 236 47.73 25.96 -7.13
C LEU A 236 47.54 25.03 -5.93
N GLU A 237 48.23 25.27 -4.82
CA GLU A 237 48.09 24.50 -3.59
C GLU A 237 46.67 24.63 -3.01
N ASN A 238 46.11 25.84 -3.00
CA ASN A 238 44.74 26.08 -2.57
C ASN A 238 43.72 25.36 -3.46
N SER A 239 43.90 25.41 -4.78
CA SER A 239 43.07 24.66 -5.74
C SER A 239 43.14 23.16 -5.47
N GLN A 240 44.35 22.61 -5.26
CA GLN A 240 44.54 21.19 -4.93
C GLN A 240 43.84 20.80 -3.62
N LYS A 241 43.93 21.64 -2.58
CA LYS A 241 43.23 21.42 -1.30
C LYS A 241 41.72 21.36 -1.49
N VAL A 242 41.15 22.27 -2.28
CA VAL A 242 39.71 22.28 -2.60
C VAL A 242 39.33 21.02 -3.39
N MET A 243 40.09 20.65 -4.42
CA MET A 243 39.85 19.43 -5.20
C MET A 243 39.91 18.17 -4.33
N ALA A 244 40.86 18.07 -3.39
CA ALA A 244 40.96 16.95 -2.47
C ALA A 244 39.74 16.85 -1.53
N ARG A 245 39.25 17.99 -1.02
CA ARG A 245 38.03 18.04 -0.20
C ARG A 245 36.81 17.58 -0.99
N HIS A 246 36.65 18.06 -2.22
CA HIS A 246 35.55 17.68 -3.11
C HIS A 246 35.61 16.20 -3.50
N SER A 247 36.78 15.70 -3.89
CA SER A 247 37.02 14.28 -4.20
C SER A 247 36.64 13.37 -3.02
N ARG A 248 36.98 13.76 -1.78
CA ARG A 248 36.56 13.05 -0.57
C ARG A 248 35.04 13.05 -0.39
N GLY A 249 34.38 14.18 -0.64
CA GLY A 249 32.92 14.30 -0.62
C GLY A 249 32.26 13.37 -1.64
N HIS A 250 32.74 13.40 -2.88
CA HIS A 250 32.27 12.54 -3.97
C HIS A 250 32.44 11.07 -3.65
N LYS A 251 33.60 10.67 -3.13
CA LYS A 251 33.84 9.29 -2.69
C LYS A 251 32.84 8.83 -1.64
N LYS A 252 32.48 9.70 -0.68
CA LYS A 252 31.47 9.39 0.35
C LYS A 252 30.09 9.23 -0.27
N ILE A 253 29.69 10.10 -1.19
CA ILE A 253 28.41 10.01 -1.90
C ILE A 253 28.34 8.71 -2.71
N ILE A 254 29.40 8.37 -3.45
CA ILE A 254 29.49 7.12 -4.22
C ILE A 254 29.28 5.92 -3.30
N LEU A 255 29.99 5.85 -2.17
CA LEU A 255 29.84 4.75 -1.20
C LEU A 255 28.40 4.65 -0.67
N MET A 256 27.78 5.77 -0.32
CA MET A 256 26.39 5.78 0.15
C MET A 256 25.41 5.32 -0.94
N LEU A 257 25.58 5.78 -2.19
CA LEU A 257 24.74 5.36 -3.31
C LEU A 257 24.95 3.88 -3.65
N THR A 258 26.19 3.38 -3.60
CA THR A 258 26.49 1.95 -3.81
C THR A 258 25.80 1.10 -2.75
N GLU A 259 25.84 1.51 -1.49
CA GLU A 259 25.15 0.80 -0.40
C GLU A 259 23.63 0.82 -0.58
N LYS A 260 23.06 1.98 -0.96
CA LYS A 260 21.64 2.08 -1.29
C LYS A 260 21.22 1.18 -2.46
N CYS A 261 22.03 1.09 -3.50
CA CYS A 261 21.79 0.15 -4.59
C CYS A 261 21.81 -1.31 -4.10
N ARG A 262 22.74 -1.66 -3.19
CA ARG A 262 22.84 -3.00 -2.60
C ARG A 262 21.60 -3.35 -1.78
N GLU A 263 21.18 -2.46 -0.87
CA GLU A 263 19.95 -2.58 -0.07
C GLU A 263 18.72 -2.76 -0.98
N GLN A 264 18.60 -1.92 -2.01
CA GLN A 264 17.48 -2.00 -2.95
C GLN A 264 17.47 -3.32 -3.72
N GLN A 265 18.64 -3.82 -4.12
CA GLN A 265 18.74 -5.09 -4.83
C GLN A 265 18.37 -6.28 -3.93
N GLN A 266 18.75 -6.25 -2.66
CA GLN A 266 18.33 -7.23 -1.67
C GLN A 266 16.81 -7.22 -1.48
N GLY A 267 16.20 -6.05 -1.25
CA GLY A 267 14.75 -5.93 -1.11
C GLY A 267 13.99 -6.38 -2.37
N ARG A 268 14.54 -6.14 -3.57
CA ARG A 268 13.98 -6.68 -4.82
C ARG A 268 14.05 -8.21 -4.89
N ALA A 269 15.11 -8.82 -4.37
CA ALA A 269 15.24 -10.29 -4.34
C ALA A 269 14.24 -10.92 -3.37
N GLU A 270 14.11 -10.36 -2.17
CA GLU A 270 13.13 -10.79 -1.16
C GLU A 270 11.68 -10.64 -1.69
N ALA A 271 11.36 -9.50 -2.32
CA ALA A 271 10.04 -9.30 -2.93
C ALA A 271 9.74 -10.32 -4.05
N LYS A 272 10.73 -10.73 -4.84
CA LYS A 272 10.57 -11.79 -5.84
C LYS A 272 10.31 -13.15 -5.20
N GLN A 273 11.00 -13.48 -4.11
CA GLN A 273 10.79 -14.72 -3.36
C GLN A 273 9.37 -14.75 -2.77
N LEU A 274 8.93 -13.65 -2.14
CA LEU A 274 7.58 -13.54 -1.59
C LEU A 274 6.50 -13.66 -2.67
N ARG A 275 6.69 -13.02 -3.84
CA ARG A 275 5.75 -13.18 -4.98
C ARG A 275 5.66 -14.62 -5.46
N LEU A 276 6.77 -15.35 -5.52
CA LEU A 276 6.76 -16.76 -5.89
C LEU A 276 5.96 -17.60 -4.88
N LEU A 277 6.18 -17.37 -3.59
CA LEU A 277 5.46 -18.06 -2.53
C LEU A 277 3.95 -17.74 -2.54
N LEU A 278 3.59 -16.47 -2.74
CA LEU A 278 2.18 -16.05 -2.89
C LEU A 278 1.53 -16.74 -4.08
N SER A 279 2.20 -16.78 -5.24
CA SER A 279 1.68 -17.48 -6.42
C SER A 279 1.47 -18.99 -6.17
N GLN A 280 2.39 -19.63 -5.44
CA GLN A 280 2.21 -21.04 -5.04
C GLN A 280 1.01 -21.23 -4.12
N LEU A 281 0.83 -20.35 -3.13
CA LEU A 281 -0.31 -20.40 -2.21
C LEU A 281 -1.63 -20.16 -2.95
N GLU A 282 -1.69 -19.19 -3.86
CA GLU A 282 -2.87 -18.93 -4.70
C GLU A 282 -3.25 -20.15 -5.55
N GLN A 283 -2.27 -20.82 -6.15
CA GLN A 283 -2.50 -22.07 -6.89
C GLN A 283 -3.05 -23.17 -5.98
N SER A 284 -2.52 -23.31 -4.77
CA SER A 284 -3.01 -24.30 -3.79
C SER A 284 -4.44 -24.02 -3.34
N LEU A 285 -4.80 -22.74 -3.11
CA LEU A 285 -6.15 -22.33 -2.77
C LEU A 285 -7.12 -22.62 -3.92
N MET A 286 -6.73 -22.30 -5.16
CA MET A 286 -7.52 -22.60 -6.35
C MET A 286 -7.75 -24.11 -6.52
N HIS A 287 -6.76 -24.94 -6.24
CA HIS A 287 -6.91 -26.40 -6.26
C HIS A 287 -7.89 -26.85 -5.18
N LEU A 288 -7.70 -26.41 -3.93
CA LEU A 288 -8.55 -26.81 -2.82
C LEU A 288 -10.00 -26.37 -3.03
N GLN A 289 -10.21 -25.20 -3.65
CA GLN A 289 -11.54 -24.71 -4.00
C GLN A 289 -12.24 -25.61 -5.03
N LYS A 290 -11.53 -26.09 -6.06
CA LYS A 290 -12.06 -27.05 -7.04
C LYS A 290 -12.44 -28.36 -6.37
N ASP A 291 -11.59 -28.88 -5.47
CA ASP A 291 -11.87 -30.11 -4.74
C ASP A 291 -13.08 -29.96 -3.83
N HIS A 292 -13.19 -28.84 -3.10
CA HIS A 292 -14.37 -28.53 -2.31
C HIS A 292 -15.65 -28.47 -3.15
N GLN A 293 -15.58 -27.90 -4.36
CA GLN A 293 -16.73 -27.85 -5.26
C GLN A 293 -17.13 -29.25 -5.76
N ALA A 294 -16.15 -30.11 -6.06
CA ALA A 294 -16.38 -31.50 -6.43
C ALA A 294 -16.95 -32.34 -5.26
N LEU A 295 -16.46 -32.13 -4.04
CA LEU A 295 -17.01 -32.79 -2.85
C LEU A 295 -18.44 -32.32 -2.54
N ARG A 296 -18.76 -31.03 -2.77
CA ARG A 296 -20.13 -30.54 -2.63
C ARG A 296 -21.08 -31.20 -3.62
N SER A 297 -20.70 -31.31 -4.89
CA SER A 297 -21.56 -31.95 -5.90
C SER A 297 -21.76 -33.44 -5.60
N GLN A 298 -20.73 -34.14 -5.12
CA GLN A 298 -20.85 -35.52 -4.64
C GLN A 298 -21.81 -35.63 -3.45
N ARG A 299 -21.70 -34.75 -2.46
CA ARG A 299 -22.61 -34.70 -1.30
C ARG A 299 -24.06 -34.47 -1.75
N GLU A 300 -24.28 -33.54 -2.68
CA GLU A 300 -25.62 -33.26 -3.23
C GLU A 300 -26.19 -34.47 -3.97
N GLN A 301 -25.35 -35.18 -4.74
CA GLN A 301 -25.75 -36.40 -5.42
C GLN A 301 -26.11 -37.52 -4.43
N LEU A 302 -25.34 -37.70 -3.36
CA LEU A 302 -25.64 -38.66 -2.31
C LEU A 302 -26.92 -38.29 -1.53
N ASN A 303 -27.15 -37.01 -1.26
CA ASN A 303 -28.40 -36.55 -0.64
C ASN A 303 -29.61 -36.86 -1.53
N LEU A 304 -29.54 -36.60 -2.83
CA LEU A 304 -30.60 -36.96 -3.77
C LEU A 304 -30.86 -38.47 -3.80
N GLN A 305 -29.82 -39.29 -3.71
CA GLN A 305 -29.97 -40.74 -3.60
C GLN A 305 -30.66 -41.14 -2.28
N LEU A 306 -30.27 -40.51 -1.17
CA LEU A 306 -30.87 -40.76 0.14
C LEU A 306 -32.35 -40.38 0.16
N GLU A 307 -32.71 -39.22 -0.38
CA GLU A 307 -34.10 -38.76 -0.49
C GLU A 307 -34.95 -39.72 -1.31
N ARG A 308 -34.42 -40.23 -2.44
CA ARG A 308 -35.09 -41.26 -3.25
C ARG A 308 -35.32 -42.54 -2.45
N GLN A 309 -34.30 -43.02 -1.73
CA GLN A 309 -34.41 -44.21 -0.90
C GLN A 309 -35.42 -44.01 0.26
N GLN A 310 -35.46 -42.81 0.85
CA GLN A 310 -36.46 -42.47 1.86
C GLN A 310 -37.88 -42.45 1.27
N ALA A 311 -38.08 -41.87 0.09
CA ALA A 311 -39.37 -41.85 -0.58
C ALA A 311 -39.83 -43.27 -0.98
N GLU A 312 -38.92 -44.10 -1.48
CA GLU A 312 -39.18 -45.53 -1.73
C GLU A 312 -39.54 -46.27 -0.44
N GLY A 313 -38.81 -46.02 0.65
CA GLY A 313 -39.11 -46.57 1.97
C GLY A 313 -40.50 -46.17 2.47
N GLN A 314 -40.86 -44.88 2.36
CA GLN A 314 -42.19 -44.37 2.71
C GLN A 314 -43.29 -45.03 1.86
N ARG A 315 -43.07 -45.15 0.55
CA ARG A 315 -44.00 -45.83 -0.36
C ARG A 315 -44.21 -47.29 0.04
N LEU A 316 -43.13 -48.05 0.24
CA LEU A 316 -43.22 -49.46 0.65
C LEU A 316 -43.91 -49.61 2.01
N GLN A 317 -43.70 -48.67 2.93
CA GLN A 317 -44.35 -48.68 4.23
C GLN A 317 -45.86 -48.38 4.13
N GLN A 318 -46.26 -47.51 3.20
CA GLN A 318 -47.67 -47.28 2.88
C GLN A 318 -48.31 -48.51 2.24
N GLU A 319 -47.65 -49.14 1.26
CA GLU A 319 -48.12 -50.39 0.64
C GLU A 319 -48.29 -51.51 1.68
N LEU A 320 -47.32 -51.66 2.61
CA LEU A 320 -47.41 -52.62 3.70
C LEU A 320 -48.58 -52.32 4.63
N ALA A 321 -48.83 -51.05 4.97
CA ALA A 321 -49.94 -50.66 5.83
C ALA A 321 -51.30 -50.90 5.17
N GLU A 322 -51.40 -50.64 3.86
CA GLU A 322 -52.59 -50.96 3.06
C GLU A 322 -52.82 -52.47 3.02
N GLU A 323 -51.79 -53.27 2.77
CA GLU A 323 -51.93 -54.73 2.81
C GLU A 323 -52.28 -55.26 4.21
N GLN A 324 -51.72 -54.69 5.27
CA GLN A 324 -52.10 -55.05 6.64
C GLN A 324 -53.58 -54.76 6.92
N LYS A 325 -54.13 -53.66 6.39
CA LYS A 325 -55.57 -53.36 6.50
C LYS A 325 -56.42 -54.37 5.74
N VAL A 326 -56.03 -54.72 4.51
CA VAL A 326 -56.73 -55.74 3.72
C VAL A 326 -56.68 -57.09 4.45
N ARG A 327 -55.50 -57.49 4.93
CA ARG A 327 -55.33 -58.71 5.72
C ARG A 327 -56.21 -58.72 6.98
N ALA A 328 -56.25 -57.63 7.75
CA ALA A 328 -57.13 -57.54 8.93
C ALA A 328 -58.62 -57.62 8.54
N SER A 329 -59.02 -57.04 7.40
CA SER A 329 -60.39 -57.17 6.89
C SER A 329 -60.73 -58.60 6.44
N LEU A 330 -59.77 -59.32 5.87
CA LEU A 330 -59.92 -60.73 5.51
C LEU A 330 -59.94 -61.62 6.76
N GLU A 331 -59.08 -61.37 7.74
CA GLU A 331 -59.08 -62.08 9.02
C GLU A 331 -60.41 -61.90 9.76
N THR A 332 -60.99 -60.68 9.76
CA THR A 332 -62.32 -60.44 10.32
C THR A 332 -63.43 -61.12 9.52
N ALA A 333 -63.39 -61.09 8.18
CA ALA A 333 -64.36 -61.82 7.35
C ALA A 333 -64.26 -63.34 7.54
N LEU A 334 -63.06 -63.89 7.69
CA LEU A 334 -62.83 -65.29 8.00
C LEU A 334 -63.29 -65.65 9.42
N ALA A 335 -63.08 -64.78 10.41
CA ALA A 335 -63.60 -64.97 11.76
C ALA A 335 -65.14 -64.97 11.77
N GLN A 336 -65.76 -64.04 11.04
CA GLN A 336 -67.21 -63.99 10.85
C GLN A 336 -67.73 -65.21 10.09
N ALA A 337 -67.06 -65.65 9.02
CA ALA A 337 -67.40 -66.88 8.31
C ALA A 337 -67.31 -68.09 9.24
N THR A 338 -66.30 -68.14 10.11
CA THR A 338 -66.10 -69.20 11.10
C THR A 338 -67.23 -69.22 12.13
N SER A 339 -67.68 -68.05 12.63
CA SER A 339 -68.82 -67.98 13.54
C SER A 339 -70.12 -68.37 12.85
N PHE A 340 -70.37 -67.88 11.63
CA PHE A 340 -71.53 -68.28 10.82
C PHE A 340 -71.58 -69.80 10.58
N LEU A 341 -70.43 -70.43 10.34
CA LEU A 341 -70.35 -71.89 10.21
C LEU A 341 -70.57 -72.62 11.53
N GLN A 342 -70.08 -72.08 12.67
CA GLN A 342 -70.39 -72.62 13.99
C GLN A 342 -71.88 -72.53 14.32
N ASP A 343 -72.54 -71.42 13.98
CA ASP A 343 -73.98 -71.23 14.14
C ASP A 343 -74.77 -72.24 13.30
N ILE A 344 -74.37 -72.50 12.05
CA ILE A 344 -74.99 -73.52 11.18
C ILE A 344 -74.83 -74.93 11.76
N VAL A 345 -73.69 -75.24 12.41
CA VAL A 345 -73.41 -76.56 12.98
C VAL A 345 -74.09 -76.76 14.35
N GLN A 346 -74.36 -75.69 15.12
CA GLN A 346 -75.06 -75.77 16.40
C GLN A 346 -76.60 -75.83 16.28
N MET A 347 -77.16 -75.53 15.11
CA MET A 347 -78.59 -75.69 14.82
C MET A 347 -78.93 -77.20 14.70
N GLN A 348 -79.33 -77.82 15.80
CA GLN A 348 -79.87 -79.18 15.80
C GLN A 348 -81.33 -79.20 15.31
N PRO A 349 -81.77 -80.26 14.59
CA PRO A 349 -83.17 -80.44 14.25
C PRO A 349 -83.98 -80.82 15.50
N ASP A 350 -85.09 -80.13 15.74
CA ASP A 350 -86.12 -80.64 16.67
C ASP A 350 -86.81 -81.84 15.99
N GLU A 351 -86.75 -83.00 16.63
CA GLU A 351 -87.16 -84.32 16.10
C GLU A 351 -88.70 -84.53 16.05
N GLU A 352 -89.51 -83.48 15.97
CA GLU A 352 -90.98 -83.61 15.98
C GLU A 352 -91.68 -82.72 14.92
N ASP A 353 -91.48 -82.99 13.62
CA ASP A 353 -92.57 -83.06 12.62
C ASP A 353 -92.03 -83.34 11.19
N GLY A 354 -92.74 -84.19 10.44
CA GLY A 354 -92.31 -84.71 9.12
C GLY A 354 -92.33 -83.73 7.94
N ASP A 355 -92.58 -82.44 8.18
CA ASP A 355 -92.59 -81.38 7.15
C ASP A 355 -91.49 -80.30 7.39
N PHE A 356 -90.60 -80.52 8.37
CA PHE A 356 -89.51 -79.59 8.72
C PHE A 356 -88.26 -79.70 7.83
N ASP A 357 -88.11 -80.75 7.02
CA ASP A 357 -86.90 -80.93 6.20
C ASP A 357 -86.76 -79.82 5.15
N VAL A 358 -87.85 -79.38 4.50
CA VAL A 358 -87.76 -78.33 3.46
C VAL A 358 -87.47 -76.95 4.04
N VAL A 359 -88.05 -76.58 5.19
CA VAL A 359 -87.84 -75.27 5.82
C VAL A 359 -86.46 -75.17 6.46
N PHE A 360 -85.99 -76.24 7.12
CA PHE A 360 -84.64 -76.33 7.66
C PHE A 360 -83.58 -76.32 6.55
N GLN A 361 -83.79 -77.08 5.47
CA GLN A 361 -82.93 -77.05 4.29
C GLN A 361 -82.93 -75.67 3.63
N LEU A 362 -84.08 -74.99 3.53
CA LEU A 362 -84.18 -73.65 2.95
C LEU A 362 -83.43 -72.61 3.79
N GLN A 363 -83.59 -72.63 5.12
CA GLN A 363 -82.92 -71.70 6.02
C GLN A 363 -81.40 -71.94 6.04
N ARG A 364 -80.96 -73.21 6.04
CA ARG A 364 -79.55 -73.58 5.88
C ARG A 364 -78.99 -73.13 4.52
N ASN A 365 -79.74 -73.30 3.44
CA ASN A 365 -79.35 -72.90 2.10
C ASN A 365 -79.28 -71.36 1.97
N GLU A 366 -80.17 -70.62 2.63
CA GLU A 366 -80.15 -69.15 2.67
C GLU A 366 -78.96 -68.61 3.49
N MET A 367 -78.61 -69.26 4.60
CA MET A 367 -77.40 -68.95 5.37
C MET A 367 -76.12 -69.25 4.60
N LEU A 368 -76.08 -70.36 3.85
CA LEU A 368 -74.95 -70.69 2.98
C LEU A 368 -74.83 -69.71 1.80
N LYS A 369 -75.94 -69.24 1.24
CA LYS A 369 -75.94 -68.16 0.24
C LYS A 369 -75.45 -66.84 0.82
N HIS A 370 -75.89 -66.47 2.03
CA HIS A 370 -75.39 -65.27 2.72
C HIS A 370 -73.88 -65.36 3.01
N LEU A 371 -73.39 -66.54 3.44
CA LEU A 371 -71.97 -66.81 3.62
C LEU A 371 -71.18 -66.67 2.31
N LEU A 372 -71.72 -67.21 1.21
CA LEU A 372 -71.11 -67.11 -0.12
C LEU A 372 -71.04 -65.65 -0.58
N VAL A 373 -72.09 -64.86 -0.39
CA VAL A 373 -72.11 -63.43 -0.76
C VAL A 373 -71.11 -62.63 0.07
N MET A 374 -71.04 -62.87 1.38
CA MET A 374 -70.11 -62.19 2.27
C MET A 374 -68.64 -62.51 1.89
N LEU A 375 -68.31 -63.80 1.69
CA LEU A 375 -66.98 -64.20 1.23
C LEU A 375 -66.66 -63.68 -0.18
N SER A 376 -67.64 -63.63 -1.07
CA SER A 376 -67.47 -63.07 -2.42
C SER A 376 -67.21 -61.55 -2.39
N SER A 377 -67.85 -60.84 -1.46
CA SER A 377 -67.63 -59.40 -1.26
C SER A 377 -66.26 -59.11 -0.64
N ALA A 378 -65.80 -59.91 0.32
CA ALA A 378 -64.46 -59.82 0.91
C ALA A 378 -63.35 -60.14 -0.13
N MET A 379 -63.61 -61.12 -1.01
CA MET A 379 -62.72 -61.45 -2.13
C MET A 379 -62.71 -60.38 -3.24
N ALA A 380 -63.79 -59.64 -3.44
CA ALA A 380 -63.82 -58.53 -4.39
C ALA A 380 -63.00 -57.32 -3.90
N LEU A 381 -63.05 -57.03 -2.59
CA LEU A 381 -62.24 -56.00 -1.94
C LEU A 381 -60.74 -56.31 -2.01
N SER A 382 -60.33 -57.57 -1.81
CA SER A 382 -58.92 -57.97 -1.94
C SER A 382 -58.43 -57.95 -3.39
N ARG A 383 -59.28 -58.33 -4.35
CA ARG A 383 -58.92 -58.37 -5.79
C ARG A 383 -58.78 -56.99 -6.42
N GLN A 384 -59.49 -55.97 -5.94
CA GLN A 384 -59.35 -54.59 -6.44
C GLN A 384 -58.00 -53.96 -6.10
N MET A 385 -57.33 -54.38 -5.01
CA MET A 385 -56.01 -53.86 -4.62
C MET A 385 -54.82 -54.62 -5.23
N ALA A 386 -55.02 -55.86 -5.71
CA ALA A 386 -54.01 -56.60 -6.46
C ALA A 386 -53.65 -55.96 -7.82
N VAL A 387 -54.43 -54.98 -8.28
CA VAL A 387 -54.18 -54.17 -9.48
C VAL A 387 -53.67 -52.77 -9.09
N SER A 388 -52.71 -52.70 -8.17
CA SER A 388 -51.75 -51.61 -8.23
C SER A 388 -50.76 -51.95 -9.34
N PRO A 389 -50.57 -51.11 -10.37
CA PRO A 389 -49.54 -51.37 -11.35
C PRO A 389 -48.22 -51.34 -10.59
N ARG A 390 -47.67 -52.52 -10.33
CA ARG A 390 -46.27 -52.71 -9.98
C ARG A 390 -45.50 -52.34 -11.24
N GLN A 391 -45.40 -51.04 -11.49
CA GLN A 391 -44.55 -50.48 -12.51
C GLN A 391 -43.16 -50.85 -12.04
N GLU A 392 -42.59 -51.89 -12.67
CA GLU A 392 -41.16 -52.10 -12.67
C GLU A 392 -40.55 -50.77 -13.08
N SER A 393 -40.03 -50.06 -12.08
CA SER A 393 -39.09 -48.98 -12.31
C SER A 393 -37.94 -49.62 -13.06
N GLN A 394 -38.00 -49.54 -14.39
CA GLN A 394 -36.84 -49.66 -15.25
C GLN A 394 -35.77 -48.82 -14.58
N SER A 395 -34.72 -49.50 -14.14
CA SER A 395 -33.50 -48.86 -13.74
C SER A 395 -33.04 -48.00 -14.91
N CYS A 396 -33.20 -46.67 -14.77
CA CYS A 396 -32.35 -45.73 -15.47
C CYS A 396 -30.93 -46.00 -14.97
N GLY A 397 -30.26 -46.97 -15.59
CA GLY A 397 -28.82 -47.03 -15.60
C GLY A 397 -28.28 -45.71 -16.17
N PRO A 398 -27.10 -45.25 -15.73
CA PRO A 398 -26.50 -44.07 -16.32
C PRO A 398 -26.26 -44.34 -17.81
N PRO A 399 -26.40 -43.32 -18.69
CA PRO A 399 -26.10 -43.49 -20.10
C PRO A 399 -24.62 -43.84 -20.25
N LYS A 400 -24.35 -45.06 -20.74
CA LYS A 400 -23.09 -45.36 -21.40
C LYS A 400 -23.08 -44.57 -22.70
N GLU A 401 -22.38 -43.45 -22.72
CA GLU A 401 -21.93 -42.87 -23.98
C GLU A 401 -20.99 -43.87 -24.66
N ARG A 402 -21.51 -44.42 -25.75
CA ARG A 402 -20.75 -45.07 -26.79
C ARG A 402 -19.85 -44.01 -27.42
N VAL A 403 -18.59 -43.98 -27.01
CA VAL A 403 -17.52 -43.44 -27.85
C VAL A 403 -17.36 -44.37 -29.04
N THR A 404 -17.68 -43.88 -30.24
CA THR A 404 -17.30 -44.48 -31.51
C THR A 404 -15.78 -44.64 -31.61
N PRO A 405 -15.27 -45.79 -32.09
CA PRO A 405 -13.84 -45.98 -32.27
C PRO A 405 -13.37 -45.29 -33.57
N TYR A 406 -12.69 -44.17 -33.44
CA TYR A 406 -11.64 -43.82 -34.38
C TYR A 406 -10.30 -44.16 -33.72
N GLN A 407 -9.61 -45.16 -34.29
CA GLN A 407 -8.15 -45.28 -34.17
C GLN A 407 -7.53 -44.31 -35.17
N LEU A 408 -6.49 -43.56 -34.78
CA LEU A 408 -5.14 -43.63 -35.37
C LEU A 408 -4.24 -42.56 -34.74
N GLY A 409 -3.12 -42.98 -34.16
CA GLY A 409 -1.92 -42.15 -34.19
C GLY A 409 -1.36 -42.16 -35.62
N GLY A 410 -0.88 -41.01 -36.08
CA GLY A 410 -0.32 -40.83 -37.42
C GLY A 410 -1.38 -40.23 -38.33
N LEU A 411 -1.42 -38.92 -38.52
CA LEU A 411 -0.34 -38.23 -39.20
C LEU A 411 0.07 -36.98 -38.42
N GLY A 412 1.30 -37.01 -37.94
CA GLY A 412 2.02 -35.81 -37.56
C GLY A 412 1.96 -34.80 -38.70
N LEU A 413 1.16 -33.77 -38.50
CA LEU A 413 1.43 -32.41 -38.94
C LEU A 413 1.77 -31.67 -37.64
N VAL A 414 2.91 -31.94 -37.03
CA VAL A 414 4.10 -31.12 -37.22
C VAL A 414 3.70 -29.65 -37.37
N PRO A 415 3.73 -28.82 -36.30
CA PRO A 415 4.18 -27.45 -36.48
C PRO A 415 5.59 -27.57 -37.05
N ARG A 416 5.72 -27.31 -38.36
CA ARG A 416 7.01 -27.35 -39.04
C ARG A 416 7.93 -26.44 -38.25
N ARG A 417 9.03 -27.03 -37.74
CA ARG A 417 10.28 -26.29 -37.59
C ARG A 417 10.42 -25.49 -38.88
N ILE A 418 10.36 -24.17 -38.74
CA ILE A 418 10.64 -23.26 -39.84
C ILE A 418 12.04 -23.66 -40.31
N HIS A 419 12.09 -24.25 -41.50
CA HIS A 419 13.34 -24.50 -42.21
C HIS A 419 13.95 -23.12 -42.43
N ILE A 420 15.01 -22.83 -41.68
CA ILE A 420 15.96 -21.80 -42.05
C ILE A 420 16.76 -22.42 -43.19
N PRO A 421 16.79 -21.82 -44.40
CA PRO A 421 17.61 -22.32 -45.49
C PRO A 421 19.10 -22.21 -45.13
N PRO A 422 19.96 -23.12 -45.60
CA PRO A 422 21.37 -23.16 -45.25
C PRO A 422 22.18 -22.17 -46.11
N ASN A 423 21.78 -20.89 -46.14
CA ASN A 423 22.49 -19.83 -46.87
C ASN A 423 22.60 -18.56 -46.00
N PRO A 424 23.81 -18.05 -45.72
CA PRO A 424 24.02 -16.98 -44.72
C PRO A 424 23.54 -15.55 -45.07
N GLU A 425 22.87 -15.29 -46.20
CA GLU A 425 22.58 -13.90 -46.62
C GLU A 425 21.16 -13.37 -46.27
N ASP A 426 20.18 -14.19 -45.90
CA ASP A 426 18.78 -13.73 -45.70
C ASP A 426 18.39 -13.37 -44.25
N LEU A 427 19.35 -13.27 -43.32
CA LEU A 427 19.09 -12.93 -41.91
C LEU A 427 18.91 -11.42 -41.62
N ARG A 428 18.90 -10.56 -42.64
CA ARG A 428 18.78 -9.09 -42.46
C ARG A 428 17.34 -8.57 -42.32
N LEU A 429 16.32 -9.43 -42.36
CA LEU A 429 14.91 -8.99 -42.43
C LEU A 429 14.01 -9.39 -41.25
N LEU A 430 14.54 -9.93 -40.15
CA LEU A 430 13.71 -10.32 -38.99
C LEU A 430 14.11 -9.60 -37.69
N SER A 431 13.10 -9.11 -36.98
CA SER A 431 13.12 -8.10 -35.93
C SER A 431 13.68 -8.52 -34.56
N HIS A 432 14.10 -7.49 -33.79
CA HIS A 432 15.02 -7.45 -32.65
C HIS A 432 14.74 -8.27 -31.38
N THR A 433 13.65 -9.04 -31.26
CA THR A 433 13.19 -9.58 -29.96
C THR A 433 13.71 -10.98 -29.59
N THR A 434 14.52 -11.63 -30.44
CA THR A 434 15.02 -13.02 -30.18
C THR A 434 16.55 -13.10 -29.96
N ARG A 435 17.25 -11.95 -29.94
CA ARG A 435 18.62 -11.79 -29.42
C ARG A 435 18.41 -11.30 -27.98
N VAL A 436 18.76 -11.97 -26.87
CA VAL A 436 20.06 -12.53 -26.50
C VAL A 436 19.84 -13.41 -25.25
N GLY A 437 20.41 -14.61 -25.22
CA GLY A 437 20.58 -15.43 -24.03
C GLY A 437 21.96 -16.08 -24.09
N ASN A 438 22.87 -15.57 -23.27
CA ASN A 438 24.15 -16.10 -22.78
C ASN A 438 25.05 -16.91 -23.75
N LEU A 439 26.20 -16.31 -24.11
CA LEU A 439 27.54 -16.89 -23.96
C LEU A 439 28.59 -15.86 -24.44
N TRP A 440 29.44 -15.41 -23.52
CA TRP A 440 30.69 -14.73 -23.83
C TRP A 440 31.82 -15.74 -23.61
N ALA A 441 32.46 -16.17 -24.71
CA ALA A 441 33.82 -16.69 -24.69
C ALA A 441 34.48 -16.47 -26.07
N HIS A 442 35.59 -15.74 -26.03
CA HIS A 442 36.70 -15.63 -26.98
C HIS A 442 36.43 -15.23 -28.44
N SER A 443 36.94 -14.05 -28.83
CA SER A 443 38.24 -13.96 -29.53
C SER A 443 38.56 -12.52 -29.92
N SER A 444 39.82 -12.13 -29.67
CA SER A 444 40.48 -10.94 -30.23
C SER A 444 40.51 -10.99 -31.77
N PRO A 445 40.83 -9.87 -32.44
CA PRO A 445 42.21 -9.75 -32.91
C PRO A 445 42.83 -8.35 -32.73
N GLU A 446 44.15 -8.43 -32.76
CA GLU A 446 45.20 -7.42 -32.67
C GLU A 446 45.11 -6.29 -33.73
N ILE A 447 45.78 -5.16 -33.48
CA ILE A 447 46.96 -4.66 -34.23
C ILE A 447 47.23 -3.15 -33.95
N HIS A 448 48.40 -2.93 -33.34
CA HIS A 448 49.39 -1.83 -33.36
C HIS A 448 49.06 -0.35 -33.07
N THR A 449 49.81 0.23 -32.12
CA THR A 449 50.84 1.29 -32.30
C THR A 449 51.70 1.38 -31.01
N SER A 450 52.96 0.93 -31.02
CA SER A 450 54.22 1.70 -31.17
C SER A 450 54.62 2.61 -29.99
N GLY A 451 55.76 2.32 -29.34
CA GLY A 451 56.53 3.31 -28.55
C GLY A 451 57.23 2.78 -27.30
N SER A 452 58.56 2.68 -27.34
CA SER A 452 59.52 2.11 -26.37
C SER A 452 59.51 2.61 -24.90
N PRO A 453 59.98 1.82 -23.90
CA PRO A 453 60.28 2.30 -22.55
C PRO A 453 61.74 2.77 -22.41
N LYS A 454 61.98 4.02 -22.02
CA LYS A 454 63.31 4.50 -21.60
C LYS A 454 63.52 4.23 -20.11
N ARG A 455 64.62 3.53 -19.82
CA ARG A 455 65.26 3.31 -18.52
C ARG A 455 65.23 4.54 -17.61
N PHE A 456 64.70 4.40 -16.39
CA PHE A 456 65.02 5.30 -15.29
C PHE A 456 66.36 4.90 -14.66
N LYS A 457 67.32 5.84 -14.71
CA LYS A 457 68.57 5.82 -13.95
C LYS A 457 68.26 6.06 -12.48
N LYS A 458 68.94 5.30 -11.62
CA LYS A 458 69.05 5.56 -10.18
C LYS A 458 69.68 6.94 -9.96
N PHE A 459 69.07 7.78 -9.15
CA PHE A 459 69.72 8.95 -8.56
C PHE A 459 69.80 8.76 -7.05
N SER A 460 71.04 8.91 -6.57
CA SER A 460 71.47 8.83 -5.18
C SER A 460 71.06 10.08 -4.39
N LEU A 461 70.79 9.91 -3.11
CA LEU A 461 70.66 10.99 -2.12
C LEU A 461 72.00 11.69 -1.90
N PRO A 462 72.05 13.01 -1.64
CA PRO A 462 73.17 13.64 -0.94
C PRO A 462 72.97 13.47 0.57
N GLU A 463 73.94 12.81 1.21
CA GLU A 463 74.06 12.70 2.65
C GLU A 463 74.62 14.01 3.23
N VAL A 464 74.05 14.39 4.36
CA VAL A 464 74.30 15.63 5.11
C VAL A 464 75.71 15.60 5.68
N SER A 465 76.52 16.62 5.38
CA SER A 465 77.78 16.88 6.09
C SER A 465 77.54 17.89 7.21
N LEU A 466 77.38 17.37 8.43
CA LEU A 466 77.69 18.10 9.65
C LEU A 466 79.18 17.89 9.93
N LEU A 467 79.98 18.96 9.93
CA LEU A 467 81.22 18.95 10.69
C LEU A 467 81.58 20.35 11.19
N SER A 468 81.63 20.45 12.51
CA SER A 468 82.24 21.53 13.28
C SER A 468 83.73 21.68 12.94
N LYS A 469 84.17 22.90 12.65
CA LYS A 469 85.17 23.67 13.43
C LYS A 469 85.31 25.07 12.87
#